data_AF-A0A0X3U970-F1
#
_entry.id   AF-A0A0X3U970-F1
#
_cell.length_a   1.000
_cell.length_b   1.000
_cell.length_c   1.000
_cell.angle_alpha   90.00
_cell.angle_beta   90.00
_cell.angle_gamma   90.00
#
_symmetry.space_group_name_H-M   'P 1'
#
loop_
_entity.id
_entity.type
_entity.pdbx_description
1 polymer ?
#
loop_
_entity_poly.entity_id
_entity_poly.type
_entity_poly.pdbx_seq_one_letter_code
_entity_poly.pdbx_strand_id
1 'polypeptide(L)'
;MGISYVFLVLLPKLAEIQSAIDLDSGTDPLLPAGLHVYLAALAGFVVFLLVAKKDLAEDRLGLGQKPSGTTLLVASVFGLYNAQIGFLLGDWPFASLLGYFGLTFAFGMHFIGINYHLWKHYPRRYCRYFRGIFSLCLMLGWLAAFLSDQLGPVFKFSTLFVVGGIIITAIREEIPPKEAANIPYFLLTVTATSLFIVFTEILLARGQ
;
A
#
# COMPACT_ATOMS: atom_id res chain seq x y z
N MET A 1 -0.45 -13.14 -5.78
CA MET A 1 0.58 -12.06 -5.85
C MET A 1 0.71 -11.31 -4.53
N GLY A 2 -0.39 -10.82 -3.95
CA GLY A 2 -0.39 -9.94 -2.79
C GLY A 2 0.27 -10.53 -1.54
N ILE A 3 0.11 -11.84 -1.29
CA ILE A 3 0.69 -12.51 -0.13
C ILE A 3 2.22 -12.49 -0.18
N SER A 4 2.84 -12.89 -1.29
CA SER A 4 4.31 -12.84 -1.44
C SER A 4 4.87 -11.43 -1.24
N TYR A 5 4.16 -10.41 -1.75
CA TYR A 5 4.53 -9.01 -1.55
C TYR A 5 4.47 -8.59 -0.07
N VAL A 6 3.44 -9.01 0.67
CA VAL A 6 3.35 -8.75 2.12
C VAL A 6 4.57 -9.32 2.85
N PHE A 7 4.90 -10.58 2.61
CA PHE A 7 5.96 -11.25 3.36
C PHE A 7 7.37 -10.84 2.95
N LEU A 8 7.63 -10.64 1.65
CA LEU A 8 8.98 -10.41 1.14
C LEU A 8 9.32 -8.93 0.97
N VAL A 9 8.34 -8.04 0.97
CA VAL A 9 8.59 -6.60 0.79
C VAL A 9 8.06 -5.79 1.97
N LEU A 10 6.79 -5.96 2.36
CA LEU A 10 6.18 -5.09 3.37
C LEU A 10 6.66 -5.39 4.80
N LEU A 11 6.70 -6.65 5.22
CA LEU A 11 7.15 -7.01 6.57
C LEU A 11 8.63 -6.64 6.81
N PRO A 12 9.58 -6.92 5.89
CA PRO A 12 10.95 -6.44 6.02
C PRO A 12 11.01 -4.90 6.10
N LYS A 13 10.19 -4.19 5.31
CA LYS A 13 10.16 -2.73 5.35
C LYS A 13 9.68 -2.17 6.70
N LEU A 14 8.71 -2.81 7.34
CA LEU A 14 8.30 -2.47 8.71
C LEU A 14 9.46 -2.64 9.69
N ALA A 15 10.22 -3.73 9.58
CA ALA A 15 11.38 -3.97 10.44
C ALA A 15 12.51 -2.95 10.21
N GLU A 16 12.72 -2.51 8.97
CA GLU A 16 13.67 -1.43 8.65
C GLU A 16 13.24 -0.08 9.22
N ILE A 17 11.94 0.26 9.15
CA ILE A 17 11.41 1.49 9.74
C ILE A 17 11.51 1.43 11.28
N GLN A 18 11.25 0.26 11.88
CA GLN A 18 11.44 0.03 13.31
C GLN A 18 12.89 0.26 13.70
N SER A 19 13.85 -0.40 13.04
CA SER A 19 15.26 -0.29 13.42
C SER A 19 15.79 1.14 13.27
N ALA A 20 15.32 1.89 12.27
CA ALA A 20 15.64 3.30 12.11
C ALA A 20 15.11 4.18 13.25
N ILE A 21 13.93 3.87 13.80
CA ILE A 21 13.33 4.63 14.93
C ILE A 21 13.98 4.23 16.27
N ASP A 22 14.28 2.95 16.47
CA ASP A 22 14.93 2.43 17.67
C ASP A 22 16.35 3.02 17.86
N LEU A 23 17.06 3.33 16.77
CA LEU A 23 18.38 3.98 16.80
C LEU A 23 18.34 5.46 17.24
N ASP A 24 17.25 6.18 16.96
CA ASP A 24 17.08 7.59 17.31
C ASP A 24 16.49 7.79 18.72
N SER A 25 15.89 6.74 19.30
CA SER A 25 15.13 6.80 20.55
C SER A 25 16.01 6.49 21.77
N GLY A 26 16.87 7.42 22.16
CA GLY A 26 17.77 7.29 23.32
C GLY A 26 17.11 7.30 24.71
N THR A 27 15.80 7.09 24.82
CA THR A 27 15.06 7.18 26.11
C THR A 27 13.90 6.20 26.16
N ASP A 28 13.86 5.49 27.28
CA ASP A 28 12.90 4.48 27.72
C ASP A 28 11.42 4.94 27.59
N PRO A 29 10.60 4.33 26.71
CA PRO A 29 9.16 4.56 26.70
C PRO A 29 8.40 3.38 27.33
N LEU A 30 7.22 3.65 27.90
CA LEU A 30 6.25 2.69 28.46
C LEU A 30 5.91 1.46 27.58
N LEU A 31 6.30 1.50 26.30
CA LEU A 31 6.20 0.43 25.31
C LEU A 31 7.56 0.30 24.62
N PRO A 32 8.03 -0.93 24.31
CA PRO A 32 9.22 -1.10 23.47
C PRO A 32 9.06 -0.25 22.21
N ALA A 33 10.04 0.62 21.91
CA ALA A 33 9.93 1.63 20.85
C ALA A 33 9.49 1.02 19.49
N GLY A 34 9.91 -0.21 19.22
CA GLY A 34 9.47 -0.94 18.03
C GLY A 34 8.00 -1.37 17.97
N LEU A 35 7.27 -1.44 19.08
CA LEU A 35 5.85 -1.83 19.07
C LEU A 35 4.96 -0.76 18.45
N HIS A 36 5.34 0.52 18.50
CA HIS A 36 4.58 1.62 17.90
C HIS A 36 4.41 1.44 16.38
N VAL A 37 5.42 0.88 15.73
CA VAL A 37 5.43 0.58 14.29
C VAL A 37 4.34 -0.43 13.95
N TYR A 38 4.30 -1.53 14.69
CA TYR A 38 3.31 -2.58 14.50
C TYR A 38 1.91 -2.16 14.94
N LEU A 39 1.77 -1.31 15.96
CA LEU A 39 0.49 -0.75 16.36
C LEU A 39 -0.10 0.17 15.29
N ALA A 40 0.73 0.99 14.63
CA ALA A 40 0.29 1.82 13.52
C ALA A 40 -0.18 0.97 12.33
N ALA A 41 0.56 -0.08 11.99
CA ALA A 41 0.14 -1.06 10.98
C ALA A 41 -1.14 -1.80 11.40
N LEU A 42 -1.28 -2.21 12.65
CA LEU A 42 -2.49 -2.85 13.16
C LEU A 42 -3.70 -1.91 13.09
N ALA A 43 -3.52 -0.63 13.42
CA ALA A 43 -4.58 0.37 13.30
C ALA A 43 -5.06 0.49 11.84
N GLY A 44 -4.12 0.56 10.88
CA GLY A 44 -4.42 0.53 9.46
C GLY A 44 -5.19 -0.72 9.04
N PHE A 45 -4.71 -1.90 9.47
CA PHE A 45 -5.37 -3.18 9.23
C PHE A 45 -6.82 -3.18 9.72
N VAL A 46 -7.05 -2.77 10.98
CA VAL A 46 -8.39 -2.75 11.60
C VAL A 46 -9.32 -1.77 10.89
N VAL A 47 -8.86 -0.56 10.59
CA VAL A 47 -9.66 0.44 9.88
C VAL A 47 -10.12 -0.08 8.53
N PHE A 48 -9.21 -0.65 7.73
CA PHE A 48 -9.55 -1.22 6.43
C PHE A 48 -10.45 -2.45 6.54
N LEU A 49 -10.25 -3.31 7.54
CA LEU A 49 -11.13 -4.46 7.79
C LEU A 49 -12.57 -4.01 8.06
N LEU A 50 -12.76 -3.00 8.91
CA LEU A 50 -14.08 -2.48 9.24
C LEU A 50 -14.78 -1.87 8.02
N VAL A 51 -14.02 -1.22 7.16
CA VAL A 51 -14.50 -0.60 5.92
C VAL A 51 -14.92 -1.68 4.93
N ALA A 52 -14.07 -2.68 4.70
CA ALA A 52 -14.38 -3.80 3.83
C ALA A 52 -15.64 -4.56 4.28
N LYS A 53 -15.84 -4.72 5.60
CA LYS A 53 -17.04 -5.35 6.15
C LYS A 53 -18.30 -4.51 5.96
N LYS A 54 -18.22 -3.20 6.19
CA LYS A 54 -19.36 -2.28 5.98
C LYS A 54 -19.76 -2.22 4.51
N ASP A 55 -18.78 -2.15 3.62
CA ASP A 55 -19.03 -2.11 2.18
C ASP A 55 -19.75 -3.37 1.69
N LEU A 56 -19.29 -4.55 2.13
CA LEU A 56 -19.98 -5.82 1.84
C LEU A 56 -21.43 -5.84 2.32
N ALA A 57 -21.69 -5.25 3.50
CA ALA A 57 -23.03 -5.20 4.07
C ALA A 57 -23.94 -4.24 3.30
N GLU A 58 -23.43 -3.08 2.90
CA GLU A 58 -24.15 -2.09 2.09
C GLU A 58 -24.48 -2.61 0.69
N ASP A 59 -23.56 -3.37 0.08
CA ASP A 59 -23.75 -3.99 -1.23
C ASP A 59 -24.84 -5.07 -1.19
N ARG A 60 -24.83 -5.92 -0.14
CA ARG A 60 -25.90 -6.92 0.10
C ARG A 60 -27.28 -6.29 0.32
N LEU A 61 -27.33 -5.09 0.89
CA LEU A 61 -28.57 -4.36 1.15
C LEU A 61 -29.04 -3.51 -0.03
N GLY A 62 -28.29 -3.49 -1.15
CA GLY A 62 -28.62 -2.67 -2.33
C GLY A 62 -28.52 -1.16 -2.10
N LEU A 63 -27.89 -0.73 -1.00
CA LEU A 63 -27.77 0.67 -0.58
C LEU A 63 -26.60 1.41 -1.27
N GLY A 64 -25.81 0.71 -2.10
CA GLY A 64 -24.58 1.18 -2.76
C GLY A 64 -24.73 2.37 -3.73
N GLN A 65 -25.92 2.98 -3.88
CA GLN A 65 -26.12 4.14 -4.75
C GLN A 65 -25.83 5.50 -4.10
N LYS A 66 -25.87 5.62 -2.76
CA LYS A 66 -25.52 6.88 -2.07
C LYS A 66 -24.07 6.88 -1.58
N PRO A 67 -23.36 8.03 -1.61
CA PRO A 67 -22.03 8.12 -1.03
C PRO A 67 -22.14 7.83 0.47
N SER A 68 -21.71 6.65 0.88
CA SER A 68 -21.64 6.25 2.29
C SER A 68 -20.31 6.73 2.87
N GLY A 69 -20.22 6.86 4.20
CA GLY A 69 -18.96 7.09 4.90
C GLY A 69 -17.88 6.06 4.54
N THR A 70 -18.29 4.84 4.18
CA THR A 70 -17.43 3.78 3.67
C THR A 70 -16.70 4.19 2.38
N THR A 71 -17.39 4.87 1.48
CA THR A 71 -16.84 5.34 0.19
C THR A 71 -15.84 6.46 0.37
N LEU A 72 -16.13 7.38 1.29
CA LEU A 72 -15.20 8.44 1.64
C LEU A 72 -13.93 7.86 2.25
N LEU A 73 -14.05 6.84 3.09
CA LEU A 73 -12.91 6.20 3.72
C LEU A 73 -12.06 5.46 2.69
N VAL A 74 -12.67 4.68 1.79
CA VAL A 74 -11.96 4.07 0.64
C VAL A 74 -11.21 5.14 -0.18
N ALA A 75 -11.88 6.24 -0.53
CA ALA A 75 -11.24 7.33 -1.28
C ALA A 75 -10.08 7.97 -0.49
N SER A 76 -10.23 8.16 0.82
CA SER A 76 -9.21 8.77 1.67
C SER A 76 -7.98 7.89 1.79
N VAL A 77 -8.21 6.59 1.95
CA VAL A 77 -7.16 5.58 2.10
C VAL A 77 -6.39 5.37 0.80
N PHE A 78 -7.08 5.16 -0.32
CA PHE A 78 -6.42 5.02 -1.61
C PHE A 78 -5.81 6.36 -2.05
N GLY A 79 -6.41 7.48 -1.67
CA GLY A 79 -5.82 8.81 -1.84
C GLY A 79 -4.51 8.94 -1.08
N LEU A 80 -4.46 8.57 0.20
CA LEU A 80 -3.25 8.55 1.00
C LEU A 80 -2.19 7.66 0.36
N TYR A 81 -2.54 6.43 -0.02
CA TYR A 81 -1.65 5.53 -0.74
C TYR A 81 -1.06 6.18 -2.00
N ASN A 82 -1.90 6.81 -2.85
CA ASN A 82 -1.43 7.50 -4.06
C ASN A 82 -0.49 8.67 -3.73
N ALA A 83 -0.78 9.44 -2.68
CA ALA A 83 0.10 10.51 -2.21
C ALA A 83 1.45 9.98 -1.72
N GLN A 84 1.49 8.82 -1.05
CA GLN A 84 2.75 8.20 -0.66
C GLN A 84 3.60 7.79 -1.85
N ILE A 85 3.00 7.18 -2.87
CA ILE A 85 3.72 6.83 -4.09
C ILE A 85 4.25 8.08 -4.79
N GLY A 86 3.47 9.16 -4.81
CA GLY A 86 3.90 10.45 -5.35
C GLY A 86 5.11 11.00 -4.60
N PHE A 87 5.07 10.98 -3.26
CA PHE A 87 6.17 11.44 -2.43
C PHE A 87 7.44 10.61 -2.64
N LEU A 88 7.31 9.28 -2.62
CA LEU A 88 8.44 8.37 -2.90
C LEU A 88 9.05 8.61 -4.27
N LEU A 89 8.23 8.92 -5.29
CA LEU A 89 8.72 9.23 -6.63
C LEU A 89 9.48 10.57 -6.67
N GLY A 90 9.02 11.57 -5.92
CA GLY A 90 9.68 12.88 -5.86
C GLY A 90 10.95 12.89 -5.01
N ASP A 91 11.01 12.09 -3.95
CA ASP A 91 12.16 11.94 -3.06
C ASP A 91 13.23 10.99 -3.63
N TRP A 92 12.91 10.25 -4.69
CA TRP A 92 13.84 9.30 -5.27
C TRP A 92 15.08 9.99 -5.86
N PRO A 93 16.30 9.53 -5.54
CA PRO A 93 17.51 10.16 -6.04
C PRO A 93 17.61 10.02 -7.57
N PHE A 94 17.75 11.15 -8.26
CA PHE A 94 17.99 11.24 -9.71
C PHE A 94 19.42 10.81 -10.10
N ALA A 95 19.90 9.68 -9.58
CA ALA A 95 21.23 9.17 -9.88
C ALA A 95 21.35 8.66 -11.33
N SER A 96 20.24 8.21 -11.95
CA SER A 96 20.19 7.85 -13.37
C SER A 96 18.79 8.05 -13.96
N LEU A 97 18.72 8.63 -15.17
CA LEU A 97 17.46 8.75 -15.91
C LEU A 97 16.81 7.38 -16.14
N LEU A 98 17.64 6.35 -16.44
CA LEU A 98 17.15 5.00 -16.70
C LEU A 98 16.52 4.36 -15.45
N GLY A 99 17.12 4.57 -14.27
CA GLY A 99 16.55 4.12 -13.00
C GLY A 99 15.22 4.81 -12.68
N TYR A 100 15.12 6.12 -12.97
CA TYR A 100 13.88 6.87 -12.79
C TYR A 100 12.75 6.39 -13.73
N PHE A 101 13.08 6.09 -14.99
CA PHE A 101 12.13 5.48 -15.93
C PHE A 101 11.69 4.08 -15.46
N GLY A 102 12.61 3.25 -14.99
CA GLY A 102 12.30 1.93 -14.42
C GLY A 102 11.37 2.03 -13.21
N LEU A 103 11.62 2.96 -12.30
CA LEU A 103 10.78 3.22 -11.14
C LEU A 103 9.38 3.69 -11.54
N THR A 104 9.30 4.65 -12.47
CA THR A 104 8.03 5.16 -13.01
C THR A 104 7.23 4.04 -13.67
N PHE A 105 7.90 3.16 -14.41
CA PHE A 105 7.26 2.00 -15.05
C PHE A 105 6.74 1.00 -14.02
N ALA A 106 7.52 0.69 -12.98
CA ALA A 106 7.10 -0.20 -11.89
C ALA A 106 5.87 0.34 -11.15
N PHE A 107 5.87 1.62 -10.76
CA PHE A 107 4.70 2.25 -10.15
C PHE A 107 3.52 2.34 -11.12
N GLY A 108 3.76 2.57 -12.41
CA GLY A 108 2.72 2.53 -13.45
C GLY A 108 2.01 1.18 -13.52
N MET A 109 2.76 0.08 -13.53
CA MET A 109 2.19 -1.28 -13.48
C MET A 109 1.39 -1.51 -12.18
N HIS A 110 1.92 -1.05 -11.05
CA HIS A 110 1.22 -1.16 -9.77
C HIS A 110 -0.12 -0.41 -9.78
N PHE A 111 -0.14 0.81 -10.33
CA PHE A 111 -1.37 1.58 -10.49
C PHE A 111 -2.38 0.91 -11.40
N ILE A 112 -1.97 0.26 -12.48
CA ILE A 112 -2.90 -0.48 -13.35
C ILE A 112 -3.66 -1.55 -12.56
N GLY A 113 -2.96 -2.33 -11.73
CA GLY A 113 -3.57 -3.37 -10.90
C GLY A 113 -4.57 -2.81 -9.88
N ILE A 114 -4.15 -1.80 -9.12
CA ILE A 114 -5.01 -1.14 -8.12
C ILE A 114 -6.23 -0.50 -8.78
N ASN A 115 -6.01 0.27 -9.85
CA ASN A 115 -7.08 0.97 -10.54
C ASN A 115 -8.09 0.02 -11.19
N TYR A 116 -7.62 -1.09 -11.75
CA TYR A 116 -8.50 -2.14 -12.27
C TYR A 116 -9.38 -2.74 -11.16
N HIS A 117 -8.78 -3.01 -9.99
CA HIS A 117 -9.51 -3.53 -8.84
C HIS A 117 -10.60 -2.55 -8.36
N LEU A 118 -10.29 -1.26 -8.26
CA LEU A 118 -11.25 -0.22 -7.85
C LEU A 118 -12.32 0.02 -8.91
N TRP A 119 -11.97 -0.04 -10.19
CA TRP A 119 -12.95 0.06 -11.26
C TRP A 119 -13.93 -1.11 -11.25
N LYS A 120 -13.45 -2.33 -10.97
CA LYS A 120 -14.31 -3.52 -10.86
C LYS A 120 -15.30 -3.43 -9.70
N HIS A 121 -14.87 -2.92 -8.54
CA HIS A 121 -15.73 -2.79 -7.35
C HIS A 121 -16.61 -1.54 -7.36
N TYR A 122 -16.14 -0.43 -7.94
CA TYR A 122 -16.84 0.86 -7.95
C TYR A 122 -16.91 1.52 -9.33
N PRO A 123 -17.46 0.87 -10.38
CA PRO A 123 -17.31 1.31 -11.76
C PRO A 123 -17.81 2.73 -12.02
N ARG A 124 -19.00 3.08 -11.50
CA ARG A 124 -19.59 4.42 -11.69
C ARG A 124 -18.83 5.53 -10.95
N ARG A 125 -18.37 5.24 -9.73
CA ARG A 125 -17.68 6.21 -8.86
C ARG A 125 -16.22 6.39 -9.27
N TYR A 126 -15.61 5.31 -9.75
CA TYR A 126 -14.25 5.33 -10.25
C TYR A 126 -14.11 6.27 -11.45
N CYS A 127 -14.98 6.13 -12.44
CA CYS A 127 -14.96 6.99 -13.64
C CYS A 127 -15.28 8.46 -13.33
N ARG A 128 -16.14 8.74 -12.35
CA ARG A 128 -16.61 10.09 -12.05
C ARG A 128 -15.74 10.87 -11.06
N TYR A 129 -15.22 10.22 -10.03
CA TYR A 129 -14.55 10.89 -8.90
C TYR A 129 -13.17 10.32 -8.61
N PHE A 130 -13.05 9.00 -8.41
CA PHE A 130 -11.80 8.43 -7.86
C PHE A 130 -10.61 8.66 -8.77
N ARG A 131 -10.78 8.55 -10.09
CA ARG A 131 -9.69 8.81 -11.04
C ARG A 131 -9.08 10.21 -10.84
N GLY A 132 -9.92 11.24 -10.71
CA GLY A 132 -9.45 12.61 -10.51
C GLY A 132 -8.83 12.82 -9.12
N ILE A 133 -9.48 12.28 -8.08
CA ILE A 133 -9.01 12.40 -6.69
C ILE A 133 -7.62 11.75 -6.54
N PHE A 134 -7.43 10.54 -7.04
CA PHE A 134 -6.16 9.83 -6.90
C PHE A 134 -5.03 10.47 -7.72
N SER A 135 -5.31 10.97 -8.92
CA SER A 135 -4.33 11.76 -9.67
C SER A 135 -3.92 13.03 -8.91
N LEU A 136 -4.87 13.72 -8.27
CA LEU A 136 -4.56 14.89 -7.43
C LEU A 136 -3.73 14.50 -6.21
N CYS A 137 -4.10 13.43 -5.49
CA CYS A 137 -3.34 12.95 -4.34
C CYS A 137 -1.90 12.56 -4.73
N LEU A 138 -1.72 11.88 -5.86
CA LEU A 138 -0.41 11.54 -6.41
C LEU A 138 0.43 12.80 -6.64
N MET A 139 -0.16 13.80 -7.29
CA MET A 139 0.52 15.05 -7.62
C MET A 139 0.87 15.88 -6.37
N LEU A 140 -0.03 15.91 -5.37
CA LEU A 140 0.21 16.54 -4.07
C LEU A 140 1.32 15.82 -3.29
N GLY A 141 1.34 14.49 -3.33
CA GLY A 141 2.39 13.70 -2.72
C GLY A 141 3.76 13.99 -3.34
N TRP A 142 3.82 14.02 -4.66
CA TRP A 142 5.02 14.40 -5.40
C TRP A 142 5.49 15.82 -5.05
N LEU A 143 4.57 16.78 -4.95
CA LEU A 143 4.91 18.15 -4.53
C LEU A 143 5.37 18.20 -3.07
N ALA A 144 4.82 17.36 -2.20
CA ALA A 144 5.23 17.26 -0.80
C ALA A 144 6.67 16.73 -0.66
N ALA A 145 7.21 16.03 -1.66
CA ALA A 145 8.61 15.58 -1.65
C ALA A 145 9.61 16.74 -1.62
N PHE A 146 9.26 17.92 -2.16
CA PHE A 146 10.12 19.12 -2.03
C PHE A 146 10.25 19.63 -0.59
N LEU A 147 9.39 19.16 0.31
CA LEU A 147 9.41 19.46 1.75
C LEU A 147 9.79 18.21 2.55
N SER A 148 10.51 17.26 1.96
CA SER A 148 10.82 15.95 2.57
C SER A 148 11.50 16.07 3.92
N ASP A 149 12.39 17.06 4.10
CA ASP A 149 13.05 17.37 5.36
C ASP A 149 12.08 17.63 6.53
N GLN A 150 10.89 18.18 6.25
CA GLN A 150 9.88 18.50 7.27
C GLN A 150 8.80 17.40 7.37
N LEU A 151 8.47 16.74 6.26
CA LEU A 151 7.36 15.80 6.17
C LEU A 151 7.75 14.33 6.36
N GLY A 152 9.06 14.03 6.40
CA GLY A 152 9.59 12.67 6.56
C GLY A 152 8.93 11.84 7.67
N PRO A 153 8.79 12.35 8.92
CA PRO A 153 8.15 11.60 10.01
C PRO A 153 6.68 11.27 9.74
N VAL A 154 5.92 12.20 9.14
CA VAL A 154 4.51 12.02 8.80
C VAL A 154 4.34 10.99 7.68
N PHE A 155 5.22 11.01 6.68
CA PHE A 155 5.25 10.02 5.61
C PHE A 155 5.64 8.62 6.14
N LYS A 156 6.61 8.54 7.04
CA LYS A 156 6.95 7.28 7.73
C LYS A 156 5.74 6.73 8.48
N PHE A 157 5.08 7.54 9.32
CA PHE A 157 3.91 7.09 10.09
C PHE A 157 2.73 6.67 9.20
N SER A 158 2.42 7.46 8.16
CA SER A 158 1.37 7.08 7.21
C SER A 158 1.71 5.81 6.44
N THR A 159 3.00 5.53 6.19
CA THR A 159 3.43 4.29 5.52
C THR A 159 3.09 3.10 6.38
N LEU A 160 3.36 3.17 7.68
CA LEU A 160 3.03 2.09 8.62
C LEU A 160 1.54 1.78 8.60
N PHE A 161 0.70 2.81 8.64
CA PHE A 161 -0.75 2.67 8.56
C PHE A 161 -1.20 2.05 7.22
N VAL A 162 -0.68 2.52 6.10
CA VAL A 162 -1.03 2.03 4.76
C VAL A 162 -0.58 0.57 4.56
N VAL A 163 0.60 0.19 5.07
CA VAL A 163 1.08 -1.21 5.05
C VAL A 163 0.06 -2.14 5.69
N GLY A 164 -0.49 -1.78 6.84
CA GLY A 164 -1.55 -2.53 7.51
C GLY A 164 -2.79 -2.74 6.65
N GLY A 165 -3.21 -1.70 5.95
CA GLY A 165 -4.32 -1.75 5.00
C GLY A 165 -4.07 -2.64 3.79
N ILE A 166 -2.85 -2.61 3.24
CA ILE A 166 -2.44 -3.49 2.15
C ILE A 166 -2.43 -4.94 2.62
N ILE A 167 -2.00 -5.23 3.84
CA ILE A 167 -2.00 -6.59 4.40
C ILE A 167 -3.41 -7.18 4.41
N ILE A 168 -4.41 -6.49 4.99
CA ILE A 168 -5.78 -7.03 5.02
C ILE A 168 -6.37 -7.17 3.63
N THR A 169 -6.11 -6.19 2.75
CA THR A 169 -6.58 -6.24 1.36
C THR A 169 -5.97 -7.43 0.63
N ALA A 170 -4.66 -7.64 0.74
CA ALA A 170 -3.99 -8.77 0.11
C ALA A 170 -4.53 -10.11 0.63
N ILE A 171 -4.74 -10.25 1.95
CA ILE A 171 -5.28 -11.48 2.54
C ILE A 171 -6.72 -11.73 2.08
N ARG A 172 -7.57 -10.71 2.07
CA ARG A 172 -8.98 -10.84 1.70
C ARG A 172 -9.17 -11.12 0.21
N GLU A 173 -8.40 -10.47 -0.65
CA GLU A 173 -8.51 -10.61 -2.10
C GLU A 173 -7.84 -11.88 -2.63
N GLU A 174 -6.77 -12.37 -1.99
CA GLU A 174 -6.03 -13.56 -2.45
C GLU A 174 -6.56 -14.87 -1.86
N ILE A 175 -7.43 -14.84 -0.84
CA ILE A 175 -8.10 -16.05 -0.34
C ILE A 175 -9.45 -16.16 -1.05
N PRO A 176 -9.55 -16.95 -2.15
CA PRO A 176 -10.83 -17.17 -2.82
C PRO A 176 -11.83 -17.84 -1.88
N PRO A 177 -13.15 -17.60 -2.09
CA PRO A 177 -14.18 -18.37 -1.41
C PRO A 177 -13.95 -19.87 -1.65
N LYS A 178 -14.27 -20.71 -0.65
CA LYS A 178 -14.00 -22.17 -0.65
C LYS A 178 -14.44 -22.89 -1.93
N GLU A 179 -15.42 -22.36 -2.65
CA GLU A 179 -16.01 -22.94 -3.86
C GLU A 179 -15.21 -22.66 -5.16
N ALA A 180 -14.29 -21.68 -5.14
CA ALA A 180 -13.54 -21.24 -6.33
C ALA A 180 -12.01 -21.30 -6.15
N ALA A 181 -11.53 -21.97 -5.09
CA ALA A 181 -10.12 -21.99 -4.75
C ALA A 181 -9.30 -22.92 -5.66
N ASN A 182 -8.57 -22.33 -6.62
CA ASN A 182 -7.63 -23.06 -7.46
C ASN A 182 -6.22 -23.05 -6.84
N ILE A 183 -5.96 -24.02 -5.96
CA ILE A 183 -4.72 -24.13 -5.18
C ILE A 183 -3.45 -24.20 -6.06
N PRO A 184 -3.40 -24.96 -7.18
CA PRO A 184 -2.26 -24.96 -8.09
C PRO A 184 -1.90 -23.56 -8.64
N TYR A 185 -2.89 -22.79 -9.08
CA TYR A 185 -2.66 -21.44 -9.59
C TYR A 185 -2.18 -20.49 -8.49
N PHE A 186 -2.75 -20.61 -7.29
CA PHE A 186 -2.27 -19.86 -6.13
C PHE A 186 -0.79 -20.15 -5.86
N LEU A 187 -0.40 -21.42 -5.75
CA LEU A 187 1.00 -21.83 -5.53
C LEU A 187 1.93 -21.34 -6.64
N LEU A 188 1.50 -21.43 -7.90
CA LEU A 188 2.28 -20.93 -9.03
C LEU A 188 2.54 -19.42 -8.91
N THR A 189 1.51 -18.63 -8.62
CA THR A 189 1.67 -17.17 -8.50
C THR A 189 2.54 -16.78 -7.31
N VAL A 190 2.38 -17.45 -6.17
CA VAL A 190 3.22 -17.23 -4.98
C VAL A 190 4.68 -17.55 -5.30
N THR A 191 4.95 -18.72 -5.89
CA THR A 191 6.31 -19.17 -6.21
C THR A 191 6.96 -18.24 -7.24
N ALA A 192 6.26 -17.91 -8.33
CA ALA A 192 6.78 -17.04 -9.38
C ALA A 192 7.10 -15.63 -8.85
N THR A 193 6.23 -15.04 -8.03
CA THR A 193 6.49 -13.73 -7.44
C THR A 193 7.60 -13.73 -6.41
N SER A 194 7.66 -14.76 -5.57
CA SER A 194 8.76 -14.89 -4.61
C SER A 194 10.11 -15.03 -5.30
N LEU A 195 10.20 -15.85 -6.35
CA LEU A 195 11.43 -15.99 -7.15
C LEU A 195 11.81 -14.67 -7.81
N PHE A 196 10.83 -13.94 -8.38
CA PHE A 196 11.08 -12.64 -8.98
C PHE A 196 11.63 -11.64 -7.97
N ILE A 197 10.99 -11.50 -6.80
CA ILE A 197 11.42 -10.56 -5.74
C ILE A 197 12.82 -10.89 -5.26
N VAL A 198 13.08 -12.17 -4.93
CA VAL A 198 14.41 -12.61 -4.47
C VAL A 198 15.47 -12.37 -5.54
N PHE A 199 15.16 -12.66 -6.81
CA PHE A 199 16.08 -12.41 -7.91
C PHE A 199 16.40 -10.92 -8.07
N THR A 200 15.39 -10.04 -7.99
CA THR A 200 15.62 -8.59 -8.05
C THR A 200 16.45 -8.08 -6.88
N GLU A 201 16.21 -8.55 -5.66
CA GLU A 201 17.02 -8.18 -4.48
C GLU A 201 18.48 -8.62 -4.63
N ILE A 202 18.72 -9.84 -5.13
CA ILE A 202 20.08 -10.34 -5.40
C ILE A 202 20.79 -9.49 -6.46
N LEU A 203 20.08 -9.08 -7.52
CA LEU A 203 20.65 -8.22 -8.56
C LEU A 203 20.98 -6.83 -8.03
N LEU A 204 20.08 -6.22 -7.24
CA LEU A 204 20.30 -4.92 -6.62
C LEU A 204 21.49 -4.96 -5.65
N ALA A 205 21.59 -6.01 -4.83
CA ALA A 205 22.71 -6.20 -3.91
C ALA A 205 24.06 -6.44 -4.60
N ARG A 206 24.06 -6.92 -5.85
CA ARG A 206 25.28 -7.12 -6.66
C ARG A 206 25.67 -5.92 -7.52
N GLY A 207 24.75 -4.96 -7.71
CA GLY A 207 24.95 -3.77 -8.53
C GLY A 207 25.41 -2.53 -7.73
N GLN A 208 25.47 -2.62 -6.40
CA GLN A 208 26.11 -1.65 -5.50
C GLN A 208 27.52 -2.12 -5.14
#